data_AF-A0A947BS17-F1
#
_entry.id   AF-A0A947BS17-F1
#
_cell.length_a   1.000
_cell.length_b   1.000
_cell.length_c   1.000
_cell.angle_alpha   90.00
_cell.angle_beta   90.00
_cell.angle_gamma   90.00
#
_symmetry.space_group_name_H-M   'P 1'
#
loop_
_entity.id
_entity.type
_entity.pdbx_description
1 polymer ?
#
loop_
_entity_poly.entity_id
_entity_poly.type
_entity_poly.pdbx_seq_one_letter_code
_entity_poly.pdbx_strand_id
1 'polypeptide(L)' 'MNPGRNSARAAIALLLLAAAPLSGAADQVASEHAVKAAIIYKIAKFVTWPTEASEGNQDTLPICLPAADPIGPALESL' A
#
# COMPACT_ATOMS: atom_id res chain seq x y z
N MET A 1 -41.09 0.99 -35.22
CA MET A 1 -40.37 0.87 -33.93
C MET A 1 -40.05 -0.62 -33.73
N ASN A 2 -38.79 -1.07 -33.80
CA ASN A 2 -38.47 -2.51 -33.86
C ASN A 2 -37.97 -3.04 -32.49
N PRO A 3 -38.81 -3.72 -31.70
CA PRO A 3 -38.52 -4.06 -30.30
C PRO A 3 -37.30 -4.99 -30.15
N GLY A 4 -37.04 -5.87 -31.12
CA GLY A 4 -35.89 -6.79 -31.08
C GLY A 4 -34.53 -6.09 -31.10
N ARG A 5 -34.43 -4.90 -31.70
CA ARG A 5 -33.19 -4.10 -31.74
C ARG A 5 -32.88 -3.47 -30.37
N ASN A 6 -33.90 -3.21 -29.56
CA ASN A 6 -33.74 -2.63 -28.23
C ASN A 6 -33.35 -3.70 -27.21
N SER A 7 -33.92 -4.90 -27.33
CA SER A 7 -33.57 -6.06 -26.48
C SER A 7 -32.12 -6.51 -26.69
N ALA A 8 -31.66 -6.55 -27.95
CA ALA A 8 -30.27 -6.90 -28.26
C ALA A 8 -29.27 -5.86 -27.69
N ARG A 9 -29.61 -4.56 -27.77
CA ARG A 9 -28.79 -3.49 -27.18
C ARG A 9 -28.73 -3.60 -25.66
N ALA A 10 -29.86 -3.91 -25.01
CA ALA A 10 -29.90 -4.12 -23.57
C ALA A 10 -29.05 -5.33 -23.16
N ALA A 11 -29.11 -6.44 -23.89
CA ALA A 11 -28.30 -7.62 -23.63
C ALA A 11 -26.80 -7.35 -23.79
N ILE A 12 -26.41 -6.63 -24.86
CA ILE A 12 -25.01 -6.24 -25.10
C ILE A 12 -24.51 -5.30 -24.00
N ALA A 13 -25.31 -4.31 -23.59
CA ALA A 13 -24.94 -3.41 -22.50
C ALA A 13 -24.76 -4.16 -21.17
N LEU A 14 -25.62 -5.15 -20.89
CA LEU A 14 -25.50 -6.00 -19.70
C LEU A 14 -24.22 -6.85 -19.74
N LEU A 15 -23.89 -7.41 -20.91
CA LEU A 15 -22.67 -8.20 -21.11
C LEU A 15 -21.41 -7.35 -20.92
N LEU A 16 -21.41 -6.12 -21.41
CA LEU A 16 -20.30 -5.18 -21.26
C LEU A 16 -20.11 -4.73 -19.81
N LEU A 17 -21.21 -4.52 -19.05
CA LEU A 17 -21.13 -4.22 -17.62
C LEU A 17 -20.61 -5.41 -16.80
N ALA A 18 -21.00 -6.64 -17.15
CA ALA A 18 -20.54 -7.85 -16.47
C ALA A 18 -19.07 -8.19 -16.77
N ALA A 19 -18.54 -7.75 -17.92
CA ALA A 19 -17.15 -7.93 -18.31
C ALA A 19 -16.21 -6.84 -17.79
N ALA A 20 -16.74 -5.81 -17.09
CA ALA A 20 -15.91 -4.80 -16.48
C ALA A 20 -15.06 -5.46 -15.37
N PRO A 21 -13.73 -5.39 -15.43
CA PRO A 21 -12.91 -5.91 -14.35
C PRO A 21 -13.28 -5.18 -13.07
N LEU A 22 -13.59 -5.92 -12.00
CA LEU A 22 -13.63 -5.40 -10.64
C LEU A 22 -12.19 -5.05 -10.21
N SER A 23 -11.59 -4.06 -10.85
CA SER A 23 -10.33 -3.44 -10.42
C SER A 23 -10.64 -2.53 -9.24
N GLY A 24 -10.98 -3.12 -8.09
CA GLY A 24 -11.55 -2.35 -6.99
C GLY A 24 -11.66 -3.11 -5.69
N ALA A 25 -10.56 -3.69 -5.22
CA ALA A 25 -10.24 -3.87 -3.80
C ALA A 25 -8.82 -4.44 -3.71
N ALA A 26 -7.82 -3.62 -4.04
CA ALA A 26 -6.50 -3.88 -3.45
C ALA A 26 -6.70 -3.79 -1.93
N ASP A 27 -6.23 -4.81 -1.24
CA ASP A 27 -6.50 -5.13 0.16
C ASP A 27 -6.58 -3.86 1.03
N GLN A 28 -7.75 -3.60 1.65
CA GLN A 28 -7.89 -2.51 2.61
C GLN A 28 -7.12 -2.78 3.91
N VAL A 29 -6.57 -4.00 4.03
CA VAL A 29 -5.73 -4.43 5.12
C VAL A 29 -4.28 -4.08 4.80
N ALA A 30 -3.65 -3.30 5.68
CA ALA A 30 -2.22 -3.05 5.58
C ALA A 30 -1.45 -4.37 5.57
N SER A 31 -0.50 -4.52 4.65
CA SER A 31 0.36 -5.70 4.60
C SER A 31 1.11 -5.87 5.93
N GLU A 32 1.48 -7.11 6.25
CA GLU A 32 2.26 -7.40 7.46
C GLU A 32 3.54 -6.53 7.54
N HIS A 33 4.22 -6.34 6.41
CA HIS A 33 5.41 -5.50 6.31
C HIS A 33 5.11 -4.03 6.59
N ALA A 34 4.01 -3.49 6.07
CA ALA A 34 3.59 -2.12 6.35
C ALA A 34 3.28 -1.92 7.85
N VAL A 35 2.60 -2.89 8.48
CA VAL A 35 2.32 -2.85 9.92
C VAL A 35 3.63 -2.88 10.72
N LYS A 36 4.56 -3.79 10.39
CA LYS A 36 5.86 -3.87 11.05
C LYS A 36 6.68 -2.59 10.90
N ALA A 37 6.73 -2.01 9.70
CA ALA A 37 7.45 -0.75 9.44
C ALA A 37 6.87 0.40 10.29
N ALA A 38 5.55 0.51 10.36
CA ALA A 38 4.88 1.51 11.19
C ALA A 38 5.16 1.31 12.69
N ILE A 39 5.28 0.06 13.16
CA ILE A 39 5.66 -0.24 14.54
C ILE A 39 7.11 0.19 14.81
N ILE A 40 8.06 -0.14 13.92
CA ILE A 40 9.47 0.28 14.05
C ILE A 40 9.57 1.81 14.14
N TYR A 41 8.91 2.53 13.22
CA TYR A 41 8.87 3.99 13.23
C TYR A 41 8.27 4.55 14.52
N LYS A 42 7.21 3.93 15.06
CA LYS A 42 6.64 4.33 16.35
C LYS A 42 7.64 4.11 17.49
N ILE A 43 8.25 2.92 17.58
CA ILE A 43 9.23 2.61 18.63
C ILE A 43 10.38 3.62 18.62
N ALA A 44 10.88 3.98 17.43
CA ALA A 44 11.97 4.95 17.29
C ALA A 44 11.67 6.32 17.93
N LYS A 45 10.39 6.72 18.04
CA LYS A 45 9.95 7.96 18.70
C LYS A 45 9.95 7.89 20.24
N PHE A 46 9.88 6.69 20.80
CA PHE A 46 9.77 6.48 22.24
C PHE A 46 11.07 5.96 22.89
N VAL A 47 12.11 5.79 22.08
CA VAL A 47 13.45 5.44 22.56
C VAL A 47 14.28 6.71 22.71
N THR A 48 15.04 6.80 23.80
CA THR A 48 16.08 7.82 23.94
C THR A 48 17.31 7.38 23.16
N TRP A 49 17.63 8.09 22.08
CA TRP A 49 18.82 7.81 21.27
C TRP A 49 20.04 8.49 21.88
N PRO A 50 21.23 7.86 21.79
CA PRO A 50 22.46 8.50 22.21
C PRO A 50 22.78 9.68 21.28
N THR A 51 23.53 10.66 21.77
CA THR A 51 23.84 11.89 21.01
C THR A 51 24.56 11.58 19.70
N GLU A 52 25.42 10.55 19.67
CA GLU A 52 26.11 10.10 18.45
C GLU A 52 25.18 9.63 17.33
N ALA A 53 23.95 9.22 17.63
CA ALA A 53 22.99 8.78 16.61
C ALA A 53 22.47 9.94 15.72
N SER A 54 22.69 11.19 16.15
CA SER A 54 22.26 12.41 15.46
C SER A 54 23.42 13.26 14.93
N GLU A 55 24.66 12.76 15.07
CA GLU A 55 25.87 13.47 14.62
C GLU A 55 25.82 13.70 13.11
N GLY A 56 25.58 14.95 12.70
CA GLY A 56 25.56 15.38 11.31
C GLY A 56 24.18 15.66 10.71
N ASN A 57 23.09 15.14 11.28
CA ASN A 57 21.73 15.49 10.86
C ASN A 57 20.70 15.20 11.97
N GLN A 58 20.25 16.24 12.68
CA GLN A 58 19.33 16.12 13.82
C GLN A 58 17.94 15.59 13.43
N ASP A 59 17.61 15.58 12.15
CA ASP A 59 16.30 15.17 11.63
C ASP A 59 16.29 13.80 10.96
N THR A 60 17.41 13.05 11.00
CA THR A 60 17.52 11.74 10.34
C THR A 60 18.03 10.67 11.29
N LEU A 61 17.31 9.54 11.34
CA LEU A 61 17.69 8.34 12.10
C LEU A 61 18.05 7.23 11.11
N PRO A 62 19.32 6.79 11.02
CA PRO A 62 19.70 5.68 10.15
C PRO A 62 19.16 4.35 10.69
N ILE A 63 18.47 3.60 9.83
CA ILE A 63 17.97 2.25 10.14
C ILE A 63 18.72 1.24 9.26
N CYS A 64 19.47 0.33 9.87
CA CYS A 64 20.19 -0.72 9.17
C CYS A 64 19.34 -1.99 9.09
N LEU A 65 19.15 -2.51 7.87
CA LEU A 65 18.40 -3.74 7.63
C LEU A 65 19.33 -4.84 7.10
N PRO A 66 19.10 -6.11 7.45
CA PRO A 66 19.73 -7.23 6.75
C PRO A 66 19.37 -7.21 5.27
N ALA A 67 20.33 -7.53 4.40
CA ALA A 67 20.13 -7.46 2.94
C ALA A 67 18.97 -8.32 2.39
N ALA A 68 18.58 -9.37 3.09
CA ALA A 68 17.49 -10.26 2.70
C ALA A 68 16.13 -9.87 3.32
N ASP A 69 16.05 -8.78 4.08
CA ASP A 69 14.83 -8.40 4.78
C ASP A 69 13.83 -7.72 3.83
N PRO A 70 12.63 -8.31 3.62
CA PRO A 70 11.62 -7.75 2.72
C PRO A 70 10.93 -6.48 3.26
N ILE A 71 11.22 -6.05 4.49
CA ILE A 71 10.59 -4.85 5.09
C ILE A 71 11.15 -3.53 4.56
N GLY A 72 12.35 -3.52 3.96
CA GLY A 72 13.03 -2.30 3.50
C GLY A 72 12.15 -1.37 2.67
N PRO A 73 11.51 -1.87 1.59
CA PRO A 73 10.59 -1.06 0.78
C PRO A 73 9.42 -0.46 1.57
N ALA A 74 8.96 -1.13 2.64
CA ALA A 74 7.87 -0.63 3.49
C ALA A 74 8.35 0.44 4.49
N LEU A 75 9.63 0.44 4.88
CA LEU A 75 10.23 1.51 5.69
C LEU A 75 10.53 2.75 4.84
N GLU A 76 10.97 2.56 3.59
CA GLU A 76 11.25 3.66 2.65
C GLU A 76 9.97 4.40 2.20
N SER A 77 8.80 3.77 2.30
CA SER A 77 7.53 4.38 1.90
C SER A 77 6.81 5.15 3.01
N LEU A 78 7.37 5.21 4.22
CA LEU A 78 6.83 6.01 5.34
C LEU A 78 7.22 7.47 5.22
#